data_AF-A0AAV4DW25-F1
#
_entry.id   AF-A0AAV4DW25-F1
#
_cell.length_a   1.000
_cell.length_b   1.000
_cell.length_c   1.000
_cell.angle_alpha   90.00
_cell.angle_beta   90.00
_cell.angle_gamma   90.00
#
_symmetry.space_group_name_H-M   'P 1'
#
loop_
_entity.id
_entity.type
_entity.pdbx_description
1 polymer ?
#
loop_
_entity_poly.entity_id
_entity_poly.type
_entity_poly.pdbx_seq_one_letter_code
_entity_poly.pdbx_strand_id
1 'polypeptide(L)'
;MLMSTAHTARTVRTGKRNRRTDELEEKPEIVHEYNKYMKGVDQVDMYLAFYSFNRKTLKWWKRAATHLIHLTRVQAHDLYKKENRGNKNTKSLYDFTLCLISSLLADVAEKKGPSARQHELLRLSHKDNPHFLESIPATDKKLKPTKRCIACCTKGSNERRKETRYQCKQCNGFFF
;
A
#
# COMPACT_ATOMS: atom_id res chain seq x y z
N MET A 1 -5.89 -34.02 23.87
CA MET A 1 -6.36 -33.98 25.27
C MET A 1 -6.46 -32.51 25.67
N LEU A 2 -7.60 -32.04 26.16
CA LEU A 2 -7.81 -30.65 26.62
C LEU A 2 -7.87 -30.65 28.15
N MET A 3 -7.28 -29.64 28.79
CA MET A 3 -7.28 -29.46 30.23
C MET A 3 -7.82 -28.07 30.56
N SER A 4 -8.64 -27.96 31.61
CA SER A 4 -9.16 -26.68 32.09
C SER A 4 -9.20 -26.67 33.61
N THR A 5 -8.97 -25.48 34.16
CA THR A 5 -9.13 -25.17 35.58
C THR A 5 -10.46 -24.47 35.89
N ALA A 6 -11.23 -24.08 34.86
CA ALA A 6 -12.47 -23.32 35.00
C ALA A 6 -13.73 -24.11 34.61
N HIS A 7 -13.60 -25.12 33.74
CA HIS A 7 -14.73 -25.88 33.20
C HIS A 7 -14.99 -27.14 34.02
N THR A 8 -16.27 -27.46 34.22
CA THR A 8 -16.69 -28.73 34.83
C THR A 8 -16.97 -29.78 33.75
N ALA A 9 -17.21 -31.04 34.13
CA ALA A 9 -17.51 -32.14 33.21
C ALA A 9 -18.93 -32.05 32.61
N ARG A 10 -19.29 -30.87 32.09
CA ARG A 10 -20.58 -30.58 31.45
C ARG A 10 -20.48 -30.70 29.93
N THR A 11 -21.59 -31.11 29.32
CA THR A 11 -21.78 -31.10 27.87
C THR A 11 -22.72 -29.95 27.48
N VAL A 12 -22.45 -29.35 26.33
CA VAL A 12 -23.22 -28.26 25.77
C VAL A 12 -23.61 -28.57 24.32
N ARG A 13 -24.82 -28.17 23.95
CA ARG A 13 -25.30 -28.25 22.58
C ARG A 13 -24.62 -27.18 21.73
N THR A 14 -24.04 -27.59 20.62
CA THR A 14 -23.26 -26.69 19.75
C THR A 14 -24.12 -25.87 18.78
N GLY A 15 -25.43 -26.13 18.74
CA GLY A 15 -26.35 -25.56 17.75
C GLY A 15 -26.19 -26.13 16.34
N LYS A 16 -25.25 -27.06 16.13
CA LYS A 16 -25.06 -27.77 14.86
C LYS A 16 -25.75 -29.13 14.89
N ARG A 17 -26.17 -29.62 13.74
CA ARG A 17 -26.66 -30.99 13.57
C ARG A 17 -25.58 -31.88 12.99
N ASN A 18 -25.50 -33.09 13.50
CA ASN A 18 -24.62 -34.11 12.95
C ASN A 18 -25.14 -34.52 11.56
N ARG A 19 -24.31 -34.40 10.52
CA ARG A 19 -24.69 -34.73 9.13
C ARG A 19 -25.11 -36.18 8.94
N ARG A 20 -24.66 -37.11 9.80
CA ARG A 20 -24.93 -38.54 9.65
C ARG A 20 -26.15 -39.02 10.43
N THR A 21 -26.37 -38.47 11.62
CA THR A 21 -27.47 -38.90 12.52
C THR A 21 -28.62 -37.89 12.59
N ASP A 22 -28.46 -36.70 12.00
CA ASP A 22 -29.41 -35.57 12.04
C ASP A 22 -29.79 -35.09 13.46
N GLU A 23 -29.07 -35.58 14.47
CA GLU A 23 -29.22 -35.19 15.87
C GLU A 23 -28.44 -33.91 16.16
N LEU A 24 -28.85 -33.21 17.22
CA LEU A 24 -28.13 -32.06 17.73
C LEU A 24 -26.77 -32.50 18.27
N GLU A 25 -25.70 -31.87 17.77
CA GLU A 25 -24.33 -32.20 18.15
C GLU A 25 -24.01 -31.62 19.54
N GLU A 26 -23.76 -32.51 20.49
CA GLU A 26 -23.32 -32.17 21.85
C GLU A 26 -21.80 -32.36 21.97
N LYS A 27 -21.14 -31.40 22.63
CA LYS A 27 -19.70 -31.43 22.91
C LYS A 27 -19.44 -31.08 24.37
N PRO A 28 -18.35 -31.57 24.97
CA PRO A 28 -17.90 -31.06 26.26
C PRO A 28 -17.75 -29.53 26.22
N GLU A 29 -18.16 -28.87 27.29
CA GLU A 29 -18.13 -27.41 27.43
C GLU A 29 -16.73 -26.84 27.13
N ILE A 30 -15.70 -27.49 27.68
CA ILE A 30 -14.28 -27.18 27.42
C ILE A 30 -13.94 -27.18 25.93
N VAL A 31 -14.42 -28.16 25.16
CA VAL A 31 -14.17 -28.26 23.71
C VAL A 31 -14.90 -27.15 22.98
N HIS A 32 -16.14 -26.87 23.37
CA HIS A 32 -16.96 -25.85 22.74
C HIS A 32 -16.35 -24.45 22.91
N GLU A 33 -15.99 -24.08 24.14
CA GLU A 33 -15.39 -22.78 24.42
C GLU A 33 -13.99 -22.63 23.83
N TYR A 34 -13.16 -23.67 23.93
CA TYR A 34 -11.85 -23.66 23.29
C TYR A 34 -11.97 -23.33 21.79
N ASN A 35 -12.84 -24.03 21.06
CA ASN A 35 -13.06 -23.78 19.63
C ASN A 35 -13.64 -22.39 19.33
N LYS A 36 -14.39 -21.80 20.27
CA LYS A 36 -14.96 -20.45 20.13
C LYS A 36 -13.87 -19.39 20.22
N TYR A 37 -12.91 -19.53 21.14
CA TYR A 37 -11.93 -18.47 21.44
C TYR A 37 -10.54 -18.71 20.84
N MET A 38 -10.17 -19.94 20.46
CA MET A 38 -8.83 -20.26 19.93
C MET A 38 -8.46 -19.49 18.65
N LYS A 39 -9.46 -19.04 17.88
CA LYS A 39 -9.27 -18.46 16.54
C LYS A 39 -8.71 -17.04 16.52
N GLY A 40 -8.55 -16.41 17.68
CA GLY A 40 -8.11 -15.01 17.74
C GLY A 40 -6.73 -14.79 17.12
N VAL A 41 -5.78 -15.68 17.40
CA VAL A 41 -4.41 -15.60 16.84
C VAL A 41 -4.42 -15.84 15.34
N ASP A 42 -5.08 -16.92 14.89
CA ASP A 42 -5.19 -17.26 13.46
C ASP A 42 -5.83 -16.13 12.64
N GLN A 43 -6.82 -15.44 13.22
CA GLN A 43 -7.47 -14.30 12.57
C GLN A 43 -6.51 -13.13 12.40
N VAL A 44 -5.74 -12.80 13.44
CA VAL A 44 -4.73 -11.73 13.34
C VAL A 44 -3.65 -12.10 12.32
N ASP A 45 -3.16 -13.34 12.34
CA ASP A 45 -2.16 -13.83 11.38
C ASP A 45 -2.68 -13.77 9.94
N MET A 46 -3.96 -14.12 9.74
CA MET A 46 -4.64 -13.96 8.45
C MET A 46 -4.67 -12.49 8.01
N TYR A 47 -5.05 -11.55 8.89
CA TYR A 47 -5.04 -10.12 8.57
C TYR A 47 -3.63 -9.55 8.32
N LEU A 48 -2.61 -10.08 8.99
CA LEU A 48 -1.21 -9.72 8.76
C LEU A 48 -0.69 -10.24 7.42
N ALA A 49 -1.16 -11.41 6.98
CA ALA A 49 -0.86 -11.94 5.66
C ALA A 49 -1.52 -11.11 4.55
N PHE A 50 -2.73 -10.59 4.79
CA PHE A 50 -3.40 -9.67 3.87
C PHE A 50 -2.65 -8.33 3.78
N TYR A 51 -2.20 -8.00 2.57
CA TYR A 51 -1.46 -6.77 2.27
C TYR A 51 -0.14 -6.64 3.06
N SER A 52 0.62 -7.73 3.18
CA SER A 52 1.97 -7.71 3.75
C SER A 52 2.95 -7.02 2.79
N PHE A 53 3.79 -6.12 3.30
CA PHE A 53 4.90 -5.51 2.53
C PHE A 53 6.28 -6.06 2.94
N ASN A 54 6.32 -7.34 3.32
CA ASN A 54 7.56 -8.01 3.73
C ASN A 54 8.61 -7.95 2.62
N ARG A 55 9.76 -7.31 2.90
CA ARG A 55 10.90 -7.23 1.98
C ARG A 55 11.97 -8.24 2.37
N LYS A 56 12.57 -8.92 1.39
CA LYS A 56 13.74 -9.77 1.62
C LYS A 56 14.86 -8.93 2.23
N THR A 57 15.39 -9.34 3.38
CA THR A 57 16.43 -8.62 4.10
C THR A 57 17.33 -9.58 4.84
N LEU A 58 18.63 -9.30 4.86
CA LEU A 58 19.63 -10.07 5.61
C LEU A 58 19.62 -9.73 7.11
N LYS A 59 19.06 -8.57 7.49
CA LYS A 59 19.05 -8.10 8.88
C LYS A 59 17.74 -8.52 9.56
N TRP A 60 17.80 -9.50 10.47
CA TRP A 60 16.62 -10.08 11.12
C TRP A 60 15.73 -9.04 11.83
N TRP A 61 16.32 -8.02 12.47
CA TRP A 61 15.58 -6.98 13.19
C TRP A 61 14.68 -6.14 12.27
N LYS A 62 15.04 -5.99 10.98
CA LYS A 62 14.18 -5.30 10.01
C LYS A 62 12.87 -6.06 9.79
N ARG A 63 12.93 -7.40 9.81
CA ARG A 63 11.74 -8.27 9.71
C ARG A 63 10.84 -8.09 10.93
N ALA A 64 11.43 -8.00 12.13
CA ALA A 64 10.68 -7.74 13.36
C ALA A 64 10.02 -6.35 13.34
N ALA A 65 10.77 -5.31 12.94
CA ALA A 65 10.24 -3.94 12.83
C ALA A 65 9.08 -3.85 11.83
N THR A 66 9.19 -4.45 10.63
CA THR A 66 8.09 -4.45 9.66
C THR A 66 6.87 -5.22 10.17
N HIS A 67 7.10 -6.33 10.88
CA HIS A 67 6.01 -7.10 11.49
C HIS A 67 5.27 -6.28 12.56
N LEU A 68 5.99 -5.55 13.42
CA LEU A 68 5.38 -4.66 14.40
C LEU A 68 4.51 -3.58 13.74
N ILE A 69 4.97 -2.98 12.63
CA ILE A 69 4.17 -1.99 11.89
C ILE A 69 2.90 -2.62 11.30
N HIS A 70 2.98 -3.84 10.77
CA HIS A 70 1.78 -4.55 10.32
C HIS A 70 0.80 -4.81 11.47
N LEU A 71 1.31 -5.23 12.63
CA LEU A 71 0.51 -5.51 13.81
C LEU A 71 -0.19 -4.24 14.31
N THR A 72 0.53 -3.13 14.46
CA THR A 72 -0.07 -1.86 14.90
C THR A 72 -1.12 -1.37 13.91
N ARG A 73 -0.92 -1.53 12.60
CA ARG A 73 -1.93 -1.21 11.57
C ARG A 73 -3.22 -2.02 11.77
N VAL A 74 -3.13 -3.33 11.96
CA VAL A 74 -4.30 -4.21 12.15
C VAL A 74 -5.02 -3.84 13.45
N GLN A 75 -4.28 -3.64 14.54
CA GLN A 75 -4.85 -3.24 15.83
C GLN A 75 -5.53 -1.87 15.77
N ALA A 76 -4.95 -0.90 15.05
CA ALA A 76 -5.56 0.41 14.83
C ALA A 76 -6.85 0.31 14.02
N HIS A 77 -6.90 -0.58 13.02
CA HIS A 77 -8.14 -0.83 12.25
C HIS A 77 -9.24 -1.44 13.12
N ASP A 78 -8.90 -2.39 13.99
CA ASP A 78 -9.86 -2.98 14.91
C ASP A 78 -10.37 -1.98 15.95
N LEU A 79 -9.51 -1.07 16.45
CA LEU A 79 -9.95 0.05 17.27
C LEU A 79 -10.89 0.97 16.49
N TYR A 80 -10.54 1.35 15.26
CA TYR A 80 -11.38 2.16 14.39
C TYR A 80 -12.77 1.55 14.16
N LYS A 81 -12.85 0.23 13.93
CA LYS A 81 -14.13 -0.50 13.82
C LYS A 81 -14.94 -0.47 15.11
N LYS A 82 -14.28 -0.57 16.27
CA LYS A 82 -14.95 -0.51 17.57
C LYS A 82 -15.57 0.86 17.82
N GLU A 83 -14.85 1.94 17.50
CA GLU A 83 -15.35 3.31 17.63
C GLU A 83 -16.47 3.63 16.62
N ASN A 84 -16.44 3.04 15.43
CA ASN A 84 -17.44 3.26 14.37
C ASN A 84 -18.55 2.21 14.33
N ARG A 85 -18.76 1.48 15.45
CA ARG A 85 -19.70 0.36 15.50
C ARG A 85 -21.13 0.85 15.25
N GLY A 86 -21.73 0.39 14.14
CA GLY A 86 -23.07 0.82 13.69
C GLY A 86 -23.08 1.73 12.47
N ASN A 87 -21.91 2.24 12.05
CA ASN A 87 -21.80 2.98 10.80
C ASN A 87 -21.74 2.02 9.61
N LYS A 88 -22.72 2.12 8.70
CA LYS A 88 -22.77 1.31 7.47
C LYS A 88 -21.57 1.58 6.52
N ASN A 89 -20.90 2.72 6.69
CA ASN A 89 -19.76 3.14 5.88
C ASN A 89 -18.40 2.85 6.53
N THR A 90 -18.32 1.88 7.43
CA THR A 90 -17.05 1.48 8.06
C THR A 90 -16.08 0.98 7.00
N LYS A 91 -14.90 1.60 6.92
CA LYS A 91 -13.88 1.29 5.90
C LYS A 91 -13.33 -0.14 6.05
N SER A 92 -13.13 -0.81 4.92
CA SER A 92 -12.40 -2.08 4.86
C SER A 92 -10.94 -1.88 5.32
N LEU A 93 -10.24 -2.98 5.65
CA LEU A 93 -8.82 -2.89 6.04
C LEU A 93 -7.97 -2.25 4.92
N TYR A 94 -8.30 -2.53 3.67
CA TYR A 94 -7.65 -1.97 2.50
C TYR A 94 -7.86 -0.46 2.40
N ASP A 95 -9.12 0.00 2.45
CA ASP A 95 -9.45 1.43 2.34
C ASP A 95 -8.89 2.22 3.52
N PHE A 96 -8.94 1.63 4.72
CA PHE A 96 -8.32 2.20 5.91
C PHE A 96 -6.80 2.37 5.71
N THR A 97 -6.13 1.34 5.16
CA THR A 97 -4.69 1.39 4.88
C THR A 97 -4.36 2.45 3.84
N LEU A 98 -5.15 2.59 2.77
CA LEU A 98 -4.95 3.65 1.78
C LEU A 98 -5.10 5.04 2.39
N CYS A 99 -6.15 5.27 3.17
CA CYS A 99 -6.35 6.54 3.87
C CYS A 99 -5.16 6.86 4.79
N LEU A 100 -4.68 5.87 5.55
CA LEU A 100 -3.52 6.00 6.43
C LEU A 100 -2.24 6.35 5.66
N ILE A 101 -1.99 5.69 4.52
CA ILE A 101 -0.82 5.99 3.69
C ILE A 101 -0.90 7.41 3.15
N SER A 102 -2.07 7.82 2.64
CA SER A 102 -2.27 9.17 2.11
C SER A 102 -2.05 10.24 3.18
N SER A 103 -2.55 10.04 4.40
CA SER A 103 -2.35 11.00 5.50
C SER A 103 -0.88 11.08 5.92
N LEU A 104 -0.19 9.94 6.03
CA LEU A 104 1.24 9.91 6.36
C LEU A 104 2.10 10.57 5.27
N LEU A 105 1.74 10.45 3.99
CA LEU A 105 2.45 11.10 2.90
C LEU A 105 2.24 12.61 2.90
N ALA A 106 1.03 13.08 3.19
CA ALA A 106 0.73 14.50 3.34
C ALA A 106 1.57 15.14 4.46
N ASP A 107 1.61 14.51 5.65
CA ASP A 107 2.42 14.98 6.78
C ASP A 107 3.91 15.08 6.44
N VAL A 108 4.43 14.14 5.64
CA VAL A 108 5.84 14.16 5.20
C VAL A 108 6.10 15.26 4.19
N ALA A 109 5.14 15.55 3.31
CA ALA A 109 5.25 16.63 2.33
C ALA A 109 5.22 18.01 3.01
N GLU A 110 4.44 18.17 4.07
CA GLU A 110 4.41 19.42 4.86
C GLU A 110 5.71 19.63 5.65
N LYS A 111 6.28 18.55 6.23
CA LYS A 111 7.50 18.62 7.05
C LYS A 111 8.78 18.72 6.23
N LYS A 112 8.80 18.15 5.03
CA LYS A 112 9.89 18.35 4.07
C LYS A 112 9.47 19.48 3.15
N GLY A 113 9.87 20.71 3.49
CA GLY A 113 9.92 21.78 2.49
C GLY A 113 10.61 21.27 1.21
N PRO A 114 10.24 21.80 0.03
CA PRO A 114 10.50 21.16 -1.26
C PRO A 114 11.98 20.78 -1.39
N SER A 115 12.26 19.48 -1.28
CA SER A 115 13.60 18.96 -1.45
C SER A 115 13.93 18.99 -2.94
N ALA A 116 15.13 19.47 -3.30
CA ALA A 116 15.64 19.45 -4.68
C ALA A 116 15.51 18.06 -5.36
N ARG A 117 15.51 16.97 -4.57
CA ARG A 117 15.38 15.58 -5.05
C ARG A 117 13.93 15.13 -5.29
N GLN A 118 12.93 15.73 -4.61
CA GLN A 118 11.51 15.48 -4.88
C GLN A 118 11.09 16.09 -6.21
N HIS A 119 11.68 17.23 -6.58
CA HIS A 119 11.52 17.81 -7.91
C HIS A 119 11.97 16.84 -9.02
N GLU A 120 12.94 15.97 -8.74
CA GLU A 120 13.52 15.02 -9.71
C GLU A 120 12.62 13.79 -9.95
N LEU A 121 11.87 13.33 -8.95
CA LEU A 121 10.90 12.22 -9.09
C LEU A 121 9.53 12.69 -9.61
N LEU A 122 9.08 13.90 -9.22
CA LEU A 122 7.87 14.51 -9.79
C LEU A 122 8.06 14.87 -11.28
N ARG A 123 9.30 15.15 -11.72
CA ARG A 123 9.65 15.34 -13.14
C ARG A 123 9.43 14.11 -14.03
N LEU A 124 9.33 12.90 -13.45
CA LEU A 124 9.12 11.65 -14.18
C LEU A 124 7.66 11.16 -14.15
N SER A 125 6.78 11.80 -13.38
CA SER A 125 5.37 11.44 -13.33
C SER A 125 4.60 12.16 -14.45
N HIS A 126 4.50 11.49 -15.61
CA HIS A 126 3.66 11.91 -16.75
C HIS A 126 2.15 12.04 -16.43
N LYS A 127 1.71 11.75 -15.21
CA LYS A 127 0.29 11.71 -14.85
C LYS A 127 -0.33 13.08 -14.60
N ASP A 128 0.45 14.05 -14.10
CA ASP A 128 -0.12 15.33 -13.65
C ASP A 128 0.00 16.47 -14.68
N ASN A 129 0.76 16.26 -15.77
CA ASN A 129 0.75 17.11 -16.96
C ASN A 129 1.38 16.38 -18.16
N PRO A 130 0.59 15.85 -19.13
CA PRO A 130 1.16 15.23 -20.32
C PRO A 130 1.76 16.32 -21.22
N HIS A 131 3.09 16.46 -21.16
CA HIS A 131 3.84 17.30 -22.09
C HIS A 131 3.88 16.64 -23.48
N PHE A 132 3.21 17.23 -24.46
CA PHE A 132 3.22 16.75 -25.85
C PHE A 132 4.36 17.38 -26.67
N LEU A 133 4.99 16.57 -27.52
CA LEU A 133 6.00 17.00 -28.48
C LEU A 133 5.32 17.65 -29.70
N GLU A 134 5.77 18.85 -30.08
CA GLU A 134 5.35 19.56 -31.29
C GLU A 134 6.58 19.89 -32.15
N SER A 135 6.43 19.94 -33.49
CA SER A 135 7.54 20.37 -34.36
C SER A 135 7.80 21.87 -34.24
N ILE A 136 9.07 22.27 -34.28
CA ILE A 136 9.47 23.67 -34.24
C ILE A 136 8.96 24.36 -35.53
N PRO A 137 8.21 25.49 -35.42
CA PRO A 137 7.66 26.18 -36.59
C PRO A 137 8.79 26.76 -37.44
N ALA A 138 8.56 26.84 -38.75
CA ALA A 138 9.51 27.42 -39.70
C ALA A 138 9.82 28.88 -39.33
N THR A 139 11.08 29.29 -39.52
CA THR A 139 11.52 30.69 -39.35
C THR A 139 11.95 31.22 -40.71
N ASP A 140 11.92 32.54 -40.93
CA ASP A 140 12.31 33.18 -42.21
C ASP A 140 13.69 32.75 -42.73
N LYS A 141 14.56 32.30 -41.83
CA LYS A 141 15.92 31.83 -42.14
C LYS A 141 16.01 30.32 -42.45
N LYS A 142 15.07 29.50 -41.98
CA LYS A 142 15.11 28.02 -42.10
C LYS A 142 13.70 27.41 -42.09
N LEU A 143 13.41 26.61 -43.12
CA LEU A 143 12.15 25.86 -43.26
C LEU A 143 12.00 24.75 -42.19
N LYS A 144 13.10 24.15 -41.75
CA LYS A 144 13.13 23.06 -40.76
C LYS A 144 14.13 23.37 -39.65
N PRO A 145 13.79 24.29 -38.73
CA PRO A 145 14.71 24.66 -37.66
C PRO A 145 14.89 23.51 -36.67
N THR A 146 16.12 23.39 -36.17
CA THR A 146 16.54 22.39 -35.20
C THR A 146 17.06 23.09 -33.94
N LYS A 147 16.76 22.52 -32.77
CA LYS A 147 17.29 22.97 -31.48
C LYS A 147 18.16 21.89 -30.86
N ARG A 148 19.08 22.28 -29.99
CA ARG A 148 19.93 21.34 -29.24
C ARG A 148 19.05 20.46 -28.35
N CYS A 149 19.27 19.15 -28.40
CA CYS A 149 18.54 18.20 -27.54
C CYS A 149 19.13 18.23 -26.12
N ILE A 150 18.40 18.79 -25.16
CA ILE A 150 18.87 18.93 -23.78
C ILE A 150 19.09 17.55 -23.12
N ALA A 151 18.16 16.60 -23.28
CA ALA A 151 18.25 15.25 -22.72
C ALA A 151 19.46 14.43 -23.22
N CYS A 152 19.91 14.68 -24.46
CA CYS A 152 21.10 14.06 -25.01
C CYS A 152 22.39 14.81 -24.63
N CYS A 153 22.31 16.10 -24.31
CA CYS A 153 23.45 16.92 -23.92
C CYS A 153 23.76 16.84 -22.42
N THR A 154 22.82 16.47 -21.57
CA THR A 154 23.02 16.32 -20.11
C THR A 154 23.82 15.08 -19.72
N LYS A 155 23.88 14.05 -20.57
CA LYS A 155 24.52 12.75 -20.25
C LYS A 155 26.04 12.68 -20.46
N GLY A 156 26.75 13.81 -20.49
CA GLY A 156 28.22 13.81 -20.51
C GLY A 156 28.88 13.05 -21.67
N SER A 157 28.16 12.77 -22.76
CA SER A 157 28.72 12.06 -23.91
C SER A 157 29.49 13.05 -24.78
N ASN A 158 30.79 13.15 -24.53
CA ASN A 158 31.76 13.88 -25.36
C ASN A 158 31.93 13.21 -26.73
N GLU A 159 31.01 13.40 -27.69
CA GLU A 159 31.51 13.34 -29.07
C GLU A 159 30.70 13.99 -30.19
N ARG A 160 29.37 14.19 -30.10
CA ARG A 160 28.64 14.86 -31.20
C ARG A 160 27.45 15.67 -30.70
N ARG A 161 27.33 16.91 -31.20
CA ARG A 161 26.15 17.77 -30.98
C ARG A 161 24.92 17.08 -31.58
N LYS A 162 23.94 16.74 -30.72
CA LYS A 162 22.66 16.16 -31.14
C LYS A 162 21.57 17.23 -31.16
N GLU A 163 20.86 17.33 -32.28
CA GLU A 163 19.78 18.30 -32.47
C GLU A 163 18.44 17.59 -32.73
N THR A 164 17.33 18.26 -32.40
CA THR A 164 15.96 17.76 -32.58
C THR A 164 15.11 18.82 -33.28
N ARG A 165 14.10 18.36 -34.05
CA ARG A 165 13.06 19.22 -34.65
C ARG A 165 11.81 19.35 -33.78
N TYR A 166 11.77 18.70 -32.62
CA TYR A 166 10.60 18.66 -31.76
C TYR A 166 10.89 19.36 -30.43
N GLN A 167 9.90 20.10 -29.92
CA GLN A 167 9.96 20.83 -28.66
C GLN A 167 8.65 20.66 -27.87
N CYS A 168 8.71 20.86 -26.57
CA CYS A 168 7.51 20.87 -25.73
C CYS A 168 6.91 22.27 -25.82
N LYS A 169 5.63 22.37 -26.17
CA LYS A 169 4.93 23.67 -26.22
C LYS A 169 4.89 24.38 -24.87
N GLN A 170 4.75 23.61 -23.78
CA GLN A 170 4.63 24.13 -22.42
C GLN A 170 6.00 24.42 -21.78
N CYS A 171 7.01 23.62 -22.07
CA CYS A 171 8.34 23.73 -21.44
C CYS A 171 9.38 24.43 -22.34
N ASN A 172 8.97 24.94 -23.50
CA ASN A 172 9.79 25.70 -24.44
C ASN A 172 11.16 25.07 -24.77
N GLY A 173 11.21 23.73 -24.80
CA GLY A 173 12.43 22.95 -25.07
C GLY A 173 13.11 22.32 -23.85
N PHE A 174 12.65 22.57 -22.62
CA PHE A 174 13.00 21.75 -21.45
C PHE A 174 12.30 20.40 -21.56
N PHE A 175 12.98 19.45 -22.19
CA PHE A 175 12.68 18.03 -22.05
C PHE A 175 13.62 17.44 -20.99
N PHE A 176 13.01 16.76 -20.01
CA PHE A 176 13.67 16.04 -18.92
C PHE A 176 14.36 14.76 -19.42
#